data_AF-X0VAS1-F1
#
_entry.id   AF-X0VAS1-F1
#
_cell.length_a   1.000
_cell.length_b   1.000
_cell.length_c   1.000
_cell.angle_alpha   90.00
_cell.angle_beta   90.00
_cell.angle_gamma   90.00
#
_symmetry.space_group_name_H-M   'P 1'
#
loop_
_entity.id
_entity.type
_entity.pdbx_description
1 polymer ?
#
loop_
_entity_poly.entity_id
_entity_poly.type
_entity_poly.pdbx_seq_one_letter_code
_entity_poly.pdbx_strand_id
1 'polypeptide(L)'
;MFQVTITPAAGKRLIAKAITQHADVKKALSSGTVVIIAGTTNGYVAEEVLKLTDQSDGFVRRRFFRGITFPPNIPATDSGRLSDESEFPGDVVLVNGKWQKGKTVSDVIDDLKEG
;
A
#
# COMPACT_ATOMS: atom_id res chain seq x y z
N MET A 1 -31.63 -14.99 14.80
CA MET A 1 -30.75 -13.84 14.51
C MET A 1 -29.34 -14.39 14.38
N PHE A 2 -28.65 -14.16 13.26
CA PHE A 2 -27.26 -14.56 13.12
C PHE A 2 -26.38 -13.30 13.20
N GLN A 3 -25.30 -13.39 13.95
CA GLN A 3 -24.30 -12.34 14.08
C GLN A 3 -23.04 -12.79 13.34
N VAL A 4 -22.50 -11.92 12.49
CA VAL A 4 -21.24 -12.17 11.78
C VAL A 4 -20.20 -11.18 12.28
N THR A 5 -19.05 -11.69 12.68
CA THR A 5 -17.92 -10.87 13.13
C THR A 5 -16.89 -10.76 12.01
N ILE A 6 -16.54 -9.53 11.64
CA ILE A 6 -15.45 -9.26 10.69
C ILE A 6 -14.17 -9.08 11.48
N THR A 7 -13.19 -9.97 11.26
CA THR A 7 -11.87 -9.81 11.86
C THR A 7 -11.17 -8.59 11.26
N PRO A 8 -10.21 -7.96 11.97
CA PRO A 8 -9.45 -6.84 11.39
C PRO A 8 -8.78 -7.18 10.05
N ALA A 9 -8.31 -8.42 9.87
CA ALA A 9 -7.74 -8.86 8.60
C ALA A 9 -8.79 -8.95 7.49
N ALA A 10 -9.97 -9.49 7.79
CA ALA A 10 -11.09 -9.55 6.84
C ALA A 10 -11.59 -8.16 6.46
N GLY A 11 -11.67 -7.23 7.43
CA GLY A 11 -12.04 -5.84 7.19
C GLY A 11 -11.05 -5.12 6.27
N LYS A 12 -9.74 -5.27 6.53
CA LYS A 12 -8.69 -4.71 5.66
C LYS A 12 -8.76 -5.28 4.23
N ARG A 13 -9.01 -6.58 4.09
CA ARG A 13 -9.21 -7.22 2.78
C ARG A 13 -10.48 -6.72 2.09
N LEU A 14 -11.56 -6.48 2.82
CA LEU A 14 -12.79 -5.91 2.27
C LEU A 14 -12.57 -4.49 1.73
N ILE A 15 -11.86 -3.64 2.49
CA ILE A 15 -11.45 -2.30 2.04
C ILE A 15 -10.64 -2.40 0.74
N ALA A 16 -9.64 -3.29 0.69
CA ALA A 16 -8.81 -3.47 -0.50
C ALA A 16 -9.62 -3.87 -1.74
N LYS A 17 -10.58 -4.78 -1.59
CA LYS A 17 -11.49 -5.17 -2.68
C LYS A 17 -12.45 -4.04 -3.10
N ALA A 18 -12.86 -3.19 -2.17
CA ALA A 18 -13.69 -2.03 -2.51
C ALA A 18 -12.89 -1.00 -3.32
N ILE A 19 -11.64 -0.74 -2.93
CA ILE A 19 -10.75 0.20 -3.62
C ILE A 19 -10.48 -0.23 -5.07
N THR A 20 -10.24 -1.52 -5.33
CA THR A 20 -10.05 -2.00 -6.72
C THR A 20 -11.29 -1.84 -7.60
N GLN A 21 -12.46 -1.63 -7.00
CA GLN A 21 -13.70 -1.38 -7.73
C GLN A 21 -14.04 0.09 -7.91
N HIS A 22 -13.36 1.00 -7.20
CA HIS A 22 -13.61 2.44 -7.24
C HIS A 22 -13.33 3.03 -8.63
N ALA A 23 -14.24 3.89 -9.12
CA ALA A 23 -14.18 4.42 -10.48
C ALA A 23 -12.90 5.24 -10.72
N ASP A 24 -12.56 6.14 -9.80
CA ASP A 24 -11.40 7.02 -9.95
C ASP A 24 -10.08 6.25 -9.88
N VAL A 25 -10.03 5.17 -9.10
CA VAL A 25 -8.86 4.28 -9.04
C VAL A 25 -8.67 3.56 -10.37
N LYS A 26 -9.75 3.03 -10.96
CA LYS A 26 -9.69 2.39 -12.29
C LYS A 26 -9.27 3.37 -13.39
N LYS A 27 -9.76 4.62 -13.32
CA LYS A 27 -9.39 5.68 -14.26
C LYS A 27 -7.92 6.08 -14.10
N ALA A 28 -7.45 6.25 -12.88
CA ALA A 28 -6.05 6.56 -12.59
C ALA A 28 -5.11 5.40 -12.99
N LEU A 29 -5.54 4.14 -12.84
CA LEU A 29 -4.76 2.99 -13.31
C LEU A 29 -4.62 2.94 -14.84
N SER A 30 -5.52 3.52 -15.62
CA SER A 30 -5.41 3.48 -17.09
C SER A 30 -4.59 4.64 -17.67
N SER A 31 -4.65 5.82 -17.06
CA SER A 31 -4.13 7.07 -17.67
C SER A 31 -3.53 8.08 -16.68
N GLY A 32 -3.33 7.66 -15.43
CA GLY A 32 -2.79 8.54 -14.38
C GLY A 32 -1.80 7.81 -13.47
N THR A 33 -1.68 8.33 -12.25
CA THR A 33 -0.77 7.80 -11.24
C THR A 33 -1.57 7.36 -10.02
N VAL A 34 -1.33 6.13 -9.56
CA VAL A 34 -1.86 5.63 -8.29
C VAL A 34 -0.69 5.39 -7.35
N VAL A 35 -0.71 6.06 -6.20
CA VAL A 35 0.30 5.90 -5.15
C VAL A 35 -0.35 5.26 -3.93
N ILE A 36 0.13 4.07 -3.56
CA ILE A 36 -0.30 3.37 -2.35
C ILE A 36 0.86 3.44 -1.36
N ILE A 37 0.70 4.30 -0.36
CA ILE A 37 1.72 4.53 0.67
C ILE A 37 1.79 3.33 1.61
N ALA A 38 3.01 2.98 2.03
CA ALA A 38 3.22 1.86 2.94
C ALA A 38 2.49 2.01 4.28
N GLY A 39 1.73 0.96 4.62
CA GLY A 39 0.90 0.86 5.82
C GLY A 39 0.24 -0.52 5.89
N THR A 40 -0.05 -1.00 7.10
CA THR A 40 -0.53 -2.39 7.25
C THR A 40 -1.89 -2.67 6.61
N THR A 41 -2.76 -1.67 6.48
CA THR A 41 -4.01 -1.74 5.70
C THR A 41 -3.72 -1.56 4.21
N ASN A 42 -2.92 -0.56 3.86
CA ASN A 42 -2.56 -0.25 2.47
C ASN A 42 -1.82 -1.40 1.79
N GLY A 43 -1.12 -2.26 2.54
CA GLY A 43 -0.51 -3.46 2.02
C GLY A 43 -1.52 -4.47 1.47
N TYR A 44 -2.75 -4.51 1.98
CA TYR A 44 -3.84 -5.28 1.38
C TYR A 44 -4.31 -4.64 0.07
N VAL A 45 -4.42 -3.30 0.04
CA VAL A 45 -4.79 -2.54 -1.15
C VAL A 45 -3.77 -2.75 -2.26
N ALA A 46 -2.48 -2.61 -1.96
CA ALA A 46 -1.37 -2.84 -2.87
C ALA A 46 -1.40 -4.26 -3.46
N GLU A 47 -1.63 -5.28 -2.61
CA GLU A 47 -1.74 -6.67 -3.07
C GLU A 47 -2.90 -6.87 -4.06
N GLU A 48 -4.09 -6.35 -3.76
CA GLU A 48 -5.26 -6.48 -4.66
C GLU A 48 -5.08 -5.67 -5.95
N VAL A 49 -4.53 -4.46 -5.89
CA VAL A 49 -4.28 -3.62 -7.07
C VAL A 49 -3.22 -4.26 -7.97
N LEU A 50 -2.09 -4.71 -7.40
CA LEU A 50 -1.05 -5.36 -8.19
C LEU A 50 -1.53 -6.68 -8.81
N LYS A 51 -2.40 -7.42 -8.12
CA LYS A 51 -3.06 -8.61 -8.67
C LYS A 51 -4.00 -8.26 -9.83
N LEU A 52 -4.74 -7.15 -9.74
CA LEU A 52 -5.62 -6.67 -10.81
C LEU A 52 -4.82 -6.30 -12.08
N THR A 53 -3.58 -5.83 -11.90
CA THR A 53 -2.69 -5.41 -13.01
C THR A 53 -1.66 -6.48 -13.40
N ASP A 54 -1.82 -7.72 -12.95
CA ASP A 54 -0.90 -8.86 -13.19
C ASP A 54 0.58 -8.58 -12.84
N GLN A 55 0.81 -7.80 -11.78
CA GLN A 55 2.14 -7.33 -11.34
C GLN A 55 2.41 -7.64 -9.86
N SER A 56 1.75 -8.66 -9.31
CA SER A 56 1.95 -9.10 -7.92
C SER A 56 3.34 -9.69 -7.65
N ASP A 57 4.10 -10.03 -8.70
CA ASP A 57 5.41 -10.66 -8.55
C ASP A 57 6.46 -9.72 -7.92
N GLY A 58 7.06 -10.21 -6.84
CA GLY A 58 8.02 -9.48 -6.02
C GLY A 58 7.42 -8.54 -4.96
N PHE A 59 6.09 -8.47 -4.81
CA PHE A 59 5.49 -7.69 -3.72
C PHE A 59 5.36 -8.51 -2.43
N VAL A 60 5.96 -8.01 -1.34
CA VAL A 60 5.88 -8.64 -0.02
C VAL A 60 5.19 -7.71 0.98
N ARG A 61 3.95 -8.05 1.35
CA ARG A 61 3.15 -7.27 2.30
C ARG A 61 3.75 -7.19 3.71
N ARG A 62 4.56 -8.18 4.11
CA ARG A 62 5.02 -8.37 5.51
C ARG A 62 5.78 -7.17 6.07
N ARG A 63 6.51 -6.42 5.23
CA ARG A 63 7.27 -5.22 5.61
C ARG A 63 6.75 -3.92 4.96
N PHE A 64 5.51 -3.93 4.46
CA PHE A 64 4.90 -2.77 3.84
C PHE A 64 4.24 -1.85 4.89
N PHE A 65 5.05 -1.21 5.74
CA PHE A 65 4.59 -0.25 6.74
C PHE A 65 5.69 0.78 7.04
N ARG A 66 5.29 2.00 7.38
CA ARG A 66 6.20 3.12 7.71
C ARG A 66 6.20 3.51 9.19
N GLY A 67 5.35 2.92 10.02
CA GLY A 67 5.23 3.35 11.41
C GLY A 67 4.76 2.19 12.27
N ILE A 68 5.52 1.91 13.31
CA ILE A 68 5.19 0.91 14.31
C ILE A 68 5.50 1.44 15.71
N THR A 69 4.54 1.26 16.62
CA THR A 69 4.76 1.56 18.04
C THR A 69 5.49 0.38 18.66
N PHE A 70 6.73 0.64 19.08
CA PHE A 70 7.54 -0.33 19.79
C PHE A 70 7.43 -0.15 21.30
N PRO A 71 7.65 -1.22 22.10
CA PRO A 71 7.98 -1.08 23.51
C PRO A 71 9.22 -0.19 23.67
N PRO A 72 9.39 0.52 24.81
CA PRO A 72 10.47 1.50 25.01
C PRO A 72 11.89 0.96 24.74
N ASN A 73 12.09 -0.35 24.85
CA ASN A 73 13.39 -1.01 24.75
C ASN A 73 13.70 -1.58 23.36
N ILE A 74 12.85 -1.37 22.35
CA ILE A 74 13.14 -1.80 20.97
C ILE A 74 13.54 -0.56 20.16
N PRO A 75 14.74 -0.56 19.55
CA PRO A 75 15.22 0.58 18.79
C PRO A 75 14.33 0.82 17.57
N ALA A 76 13.71 1.99 17.54
CA ALA A 76 13.03 2.56 16.38
C ALA A 76 13.83 3.78 15.92
N THR A 77 13.69 4.16 14.66
CA THR A 77 14.14 5.49 14.23
C THR A 77 13.26 6.57 14.88
N ASP A 78 13.72 7.82 14.89
CA ASP A 78 12.95 8.96 15.44
C ASP A 78 11.57 9.14 14.77
N SER A 79 11.38 8.55 13.58
CA SER A 79 10.11 8.54 12.85
C SER A 79 9.19 7.34 13.14
N GLY A 80 9.58 6.46 14.08
CA GLY A 80 8.83 5.24 14.41
C GLY A 80 8.97 4.11 13.37
N ARG A 81 10.06 4.11 12.59
CA ARG A 81 10.39 3.06 11.61
C ARG A 81 11.36 2.05 12.21
N LEU A 82 11.48 0.89 11.55
CA LEU A 82 12.55 -0.06 11.85
C LEU A 82 13.91 0.61 11.63
N SER A 83 14.88 0.35 12.50
CA SER A 83 16.26 0.79 12.31
C SER A 83 16.90 0.18 11.06
N ASP A 84 16.45 -1.00 10.67
CA ASP A 84 16.79 -1.64 9.40
C ASP A 84 15.67 -1.43 8.36
N GLU A 85 15.90 -0.48 7.45
CA GLU A 85 15.02 -0.20 6.31
C GLU A 85 15.41 -0.95 5.03
N SER A 86 16.43 -1.82 5.07
CA SER A 86 16.95 -2.50 3.86
C SER A 86 15.91 -3.39 3.18
N GLU A 87 14.94 -3.90 3.94
CA GLU A 87 13.83 -4.70 3.41
C GLU A 87 12.54 -3.88 3.17
N PHE A 88 12.58 -2.55 3.24
CA PHE A 88 11.45 -1.71 2.86
C PHE A 88 11.36 -1.65 1.32
N PRO A 89 10.30 -2.18 0.69
CA PRO A 89 10.25 -2.32 -0.77
C PRO A 89 9.94 -1.01 -1.52
N GLY A 90 9.82 0.12 -0.81
CA GLY A 90 9.23 1.35 -1.35
C GLY A 90 7.70 1.39 -1.19
N ASP A 91 7.08 2.46 -1.67
CA ASP A 91 5.62 2.51 -1.86
C ASP A 91 5.24 1.82 -3.17
N VAL A 92 3.96 1.49 -3.35
CA VAL A 92 3.48 1.00 -4.64
C VAL A 92 3.04 2.20 -5.47
N VAL A 93 3.88 2.58 -6.43
CA VAL A 93 3.63 3.65 -7.39
C VAL A 93 3.31 3.02 -8.75
N LEU A 94 2.07 3.19 -9.23
CA LEU A 94 1.69 2.77 -10.57
C LEU A 94 1.51 4.00 -11.46
N VAL A 95 2.19 4.03 -12.60
CA VAL A 95 2.02 5.06 -13.63
C VAL A 95 1.43 4.40 -14.86
N ASN A 96 0.25 4.84 -15.29
CA ASN A 96 -0.53 4.21 -16.37
C ASN A 96 -0.63 2.69 -16.17
N GLY A 97 -0.86 2.27 -14.92
CA GLY A 97 -1.06 0.87 -14.55
C GLY A 97 0.24 0.05 -14.46
N LYS A 98 1.41 0.65 -14.70
CA LYS A 98 2.71 -0.02 -14.59
C LYS A 98 3.40 0.32 -13.28
N TRP A 99 3.73 -0.72 -12.51
CA TRP A 99 4.40 -0.57 -11.22
C TRP A 99 5.85 -0.13 -11.38
N GLN A 100 6.16 1.03 -10.80
CA GLN A 100 7.51 1.60 -10.69
C GLN A 100 8.14 1.12 -9.37
N LYS A 101 8.90 0.02 -9.42
CA LYS A 101 9.52 -0.59 -8.23
C LYS A 101 10.55 0.34 -7.58
N GLY A 102 10.62 0.32 -6.24
CA GLY A 102 11.60 1.09 -5.47
C GLY A 102 11.29 2.59 -5.32
N LYS A 103 10.19 3.08 -5.90
CA LYS A 103 9.76 4.47 -5.73
C LYS A 103 8.96 4.67 -4.45
N THR A 104 8.92 5.91 -3.98
CA THR A 104 8.12 6.37 -2.85
C THR A 104 7.22 7.53 -3.28
N VAL A 105 6.25 7.89 -2.44
CA VAL A 105 5.41 9.08 -2.66
C VAL A 105 6.24 10.34 -2.88
N SER A 106 7.37 10.48 -2.19
CA SER A 106 8.26 11.64 -2.33
C SER A 106 8.83 11.80 -3.74
N ASP A 107 8.98 10.70 -4.49
CA ASP A 107 9.54 10.72 -5.84
C ASP A 107 8.54 11.14 -6.92
N VAL A 108 7.25 11.22 -6.57
CA VAL A 108 6.16 11.47 -7.54
C VAL A 108 5.19 12.55 -7.11
N ILE A 109 5.31 13.07 -5.88
CA ILE A 109 4.33 14.01 -5.31
C ILE A 109 4.15 15.27 -6.15
N ASP A 110 5.22 15.79 -6.74
CA ASP A 110 5.20 17.00 -7.55
C ASP A 110 4.48 16.80 -8.91
N ASP A 111 4.39 15.56 -9.38
CA ASP A 111 3.72 15.20 -10.63
C ASP A 111 2.24 14.83 -10.44
N LEU A 112 1.78 14.68 -9.19
CA LEU A 112 0.40 14.30 -8.88
C LEU A 112 -0.56 15.44 -9.16
N LYS A 113 -1.72 15.08 -9.71
CA LYS A 113 -2.86 15.97 -9.93
C LYS A 113 -4.05 15.44 -9.16
N GLU A 114 -4.99 16.33 -8.87
CA GLU A 114 -6.29 15.94 -8.30
C GLU A 114 -6.96 14.89 -9.20
N GLY A 115 -7.48 13.84 -8.57
CA GLY A 115 -8.05 12.66 -9.22
C GLY A 115 -9.54 12.57 -9.01
#